data_AF-A0A0G0PLY8-F1
#
_entry.id   AF-A0A0G0PLY8-F1
#
_cell.length_a   1.000
_cell.length_b   1.000
_cell.length_c   1.000
_cell.angle_alpha   90.00
_cell.angle_beta   90.00
_cell.angle_gamma   90.00
#
_symmetry.space_group_name_H-M   'P 1'
#
loop_
_entity.id
_entity.type
_entity.pdbx_description
1 polymer ?
#
loop_
_entity_poly.entity_id
_entity_poly.type
_entity_poly.pdbx_seq_one_letter_code
_entity_poly.pdbx_strand_id
1 'polypeptide(L)'
;KLIPAIHPHTPDFYTKETTYLYDHSQDWLTGAFLMARKNIIDAVNGFNTKYFMYGEELELCFRIKQKFPHTQFWYLIGPQIIHHGRGSAKTHTSHIKAEYEGILTFFKIHRPSWQYPIAKILIKINSITHNFISNFRPQ
;
A
#
# COMPACT_ATOMS: atom_id res chain seq x y z
N LYS A 1 -8.45 0.69 12.92
CA LYS A 1 -8.30 -0.36 11.89
C LYS A 1 -7.52 0.25 10.73
N LEU A 2 -6.54 -0.45 10.15
CA LEU A 2 -5.86 -0.06 8.92
C LEU A 2 -4.94 -1.18 8.38
N ILE A 3 -5.49 -1.88 7.39
CA ILE A 3 -5.00 -2.57 6.18
C ILE A 3 -6.38 -2.77 5.51
N PRO A 4 -6.77 -2.04 4.44
CA PRO A 4 -6.39 -2.48 3.10
C PRO A 4 -6.32 -1.37 2.03
N ALA A 5 -5.35 -1.48 1.13
CA ALA A 5 -5.54 -1.21 -0.29
C ALA A 5 -4.55 -2.14 -1.01
N ILE A 6 -5.07 -3.10 -1.75
CA ILE A 6 -4.26 -4.05 -2.52
C ILE A 6 -4.43 -3.62 -3.96
N HIS A 7 -3.36 -3.11 -4.55
CA HIS A 7 -3.32 -2.70 -5.94
C HIS A 7 -3.48 -3.93 -6.85
N PRO A 8 -4.47 -3.95 -7.75
CA PRO A 8 -4.33 -4.81 -8.90
C PRO A 8 -3.30 -4.15 -9.86
N HIS A 9 -2.84 -4.84 -10.90
CA HIS A 9 -2.13 -4.21 -12.02
C HIS A 9 -2.79 -4.67 -13.34
N THR A 10 -3.06 -3.69 -14.21
CA THR A 10 -3.67 -3.61 -15.58
C THR A 10 -3.85 -4.86 -16.47
N PRO A 11 -4.73 -4.84 -17.51
CA PRO A 11 -5.96 -4.07 -17.71
C PRO A 11 -7.21 -4.95 -17.86
N ASP A 12 -7.11 -6.29 -17.80
CA ASP A 12 -8.26 -7.16 -18.14
C ASP A 12 -9.22 -7.38 -16.96
N PHE A 13 -8.75 -7.14 -15.73
CA PHE A 13 -9.53 -7.45 -14.51
C PHE A 13 -10.37 -6.27 -13.99
N TYR A 14 -10.18 -5.06 -14.52
CA TYR A 14 -10.60 -3.80 -13.88
C TYR A 14 -11.92 -3.21 -14.32
N THR A 15 -12.57 -3.78 -15.33
CA THR A 15 -13.71 -3.12 -15.96
C THR A 15 -14.99 -3.15 -15.12
N LYS A 16 -14.98 -3.73 -13.91
CA LYS A 16 -16.16 -3.89 -13.06
C LYS A 16 -16.08 -3.26 -11.68
N GLU A 17 -14.93 -2.74 -11.24
CA GLU A 17 -14.85 -2.09 -9.93
C GLU A 17 -15.25 -0.61 -10.04
N THR A 18 -16.42 -0.29 -9.49
CA THR A 18 -16.96 1.08 -9.50
C THR A 18 -16.23 2.02 -8.57
N THR A 19 -15.41 1.50 -7.65
CA THR A 19 -14.66 2.26 -6.63
C THR A 19 -13.81 3.39 -7.22
N TYR A 20 -13.29 3.24 -8.44
CA TYR A 20 -12.47 4.26 -9.10
C TYR A 20 -13.28 5.34 -9.85
N LEU A 21 -14.62 5.23 -9.86
CA LEU A 21 -15.51 6.11 -10.61
C LEU A 21 -16.11 7.24 -9.77
N TYR A 22 -15.95 7.21 -8.43
CA TYR A 22 -16.51 8.19 -7.52
C TYR A 22 -15.54 8.56 -6.41
N ASP A 23 -15.68 9.78 -5.90
CA ASP A 23 -14.96 10.24 -4.72
C ASP A 23 -15.40 9.42 -3.50
N HIS A 24 -14.44 8.91 -2.74
CA HIS A 24 -14.74 8.12 -1.56
C HIS A 24 -13.62 8.17 -0.52
N SER A 25 -14.01 7.97 0.74
CA SER A 25 -13.06 7.85 1.83
C SER A 25 -12.36 6.49 1.80
N GLN A 26 -11.06 6.48 2.06
CA GLN A 26 -10.28 5.27 2.25
C GLN A 26 -9.59 5.26 3.62
N ASP A 27 -9.12 4.08 3.99
CA ASP A 27 -8.30 3.90 5.19
C ASP A 27 -6.90 4.51 5.00
N TRP A 28 -6.32 4.42 3.79
CA TRP A 28 -5.06 5.04 3.38
C TRP A 28 -5.06 5.26 1.85
N LEU A 29 -4.08 6.02 1.35
CA LEU A 29 -3.99 6.37 -0.07
C LEU A 29 -2.65 5.92 -0.66
N THR A 30 -2.67 5.62 -1.94
CA THR A 30 -1.52 5.13 -2.71
C THR A 30 -0.72 6.31 -3.26
N GLY A 31 0.62 6.28 -3.24
CA GLY A 31 1.45 7.48 -3.38
C GLY A 31 1.80 7.95 -4.78
N ALA A 32 1.16 7.45 -5.84
CA ALA A 32 1.39 7.98 -7.19
C ALA A 32 1.10 9.50 -7.27
N PHE A 33 0.09 9.95 -6.51
CA PHE A 33 -0.22 11.36 -6.30
C PHE A 33 -0.96 11.54 -4.98
N LEU A 34 -0.37 12.28 -4.04
CA LEU A 34 -0.95 12.55 -2.72
C LEU A 34 -0.84 14.03 -2.38
N MET A 35 -1.93 14.61 -1.89
CA MET A 35 -1.97 15.97 -1.37
C MET A 35 -2.38 15.95 0.09
N ALA A 36 -1.63 16.64 0.95
CA ALA A 36 -1.90 16.72 2.38
C ALA A 36 -1.59 18.12 2.92
N ARG A 37 -2.23 18.49 4.03
CA ARG A 37 -1.96 19.77 4.70
C ARG A 37 -0.55 19.74 5.31
N LYS A 38 0.23 20.80 5.08
CA LYS A 38 1.62 20.89 5.55
C LYS A 38 1.74 20.63 7.06
N ASN A 39 0.87 21.24 7.86
CA ASN A 39 0.86 21.07 9.30
C ASN A 39 0.65 19.61 9.76
N ILE A 40 -0.13 18.81 9.03
CA ILE A 40 -0.34 17.39 9.33
C ILE A 40 0.94 16.59 9.03
N ILE A 41 1.56 16.85 7.88
CA ILE A 41 2.79 16.19 7.45
C ILE A 41 3.96 16.53 8.39
N ASP A 42 4.14 17.81 8.72
CA ASP A 42 5.16 18.26 9.66
C ASP A 42 4.97 17.61 11.03
N ALA A 43 3.73 17.51 11.50
CA ALA A 43 3.43 16.95 12.82
C ALA A 43 3.78 15.46 12.95
N VAL A 44 3.87 14.71 11.84
CA VAL A 44 4.31 13.32 11.85
C VAL A 44 5.76 13.15 11.38
N ASN A 45 6.47 14.24 11.06
CA ASN A 45 7.83 14.24 10.50
C ASN A 45 7.93 13.59 9.10
N GLY A 46 6.91 13.75 8.25
CA GLY A 46 6.95 13.26 6.86
C GLY A 46 7.06 11.73 6.72
N PHE A 47 7.68 11.27 5.64
CA PHE A 47 7.87 9.85 5.35
C PHE A 47 8.94 9.21 6.26
N ASN A 48 8.69 7.96 6.66
CA ASN A 48 9.62 7.21 7.49
C ASN A 48 10.72 6.60 6.62
N THR A 49 11.98 6.97 6.87
CA THR A 49 13.16 6.55 6.09
C THR A 49 13.48 5.05 6.18
N LYS A 50 12.81 4.31 7.07
CA LYS A 50 12.86 2.83 7.09
C LYS A 50 12.11 2.21 5.90
N TYR A 51 11.31 3.00 5.19
CA TYR A 51 10.64 2.63 3.96
C TYR A 51 11.31 3.36 2.80
N PHE A 52 11.58 2.63 1.72
CA PHE A 52 12.08 3.23 0.48
C PHE A 52 10.97 3.30 -0.58
N MET A 53 10.24 2.21 -0.78
CA MET A 53 9.13 2.12 -1.74
C MET A 53 8.25 0.91 -1.40
N TYR A 54 6.94 1.02 -1.64
CA TYR A 54 5.89 0.07 -1.28
C TYR A 54 5.68 -0.09 0.23
N GLY A 55 4.81 0.77 0.79
CA GLY A 55 4.33 0.70 2.17
C GLY A 55 4.57 1.97 2.99
N GLU A 56 5.35 2.91 2.45
CA GLU A 56 5.63 4.22 3.03
C GLU A 56 4.36 5.06 3.21
N GLU A 57 3.40 4.97 2.28
CA GLU A 57 2.16 5.74 2.33
C GLU A 57 1.16 5.14 3.30
N LEU A 58 1.09 3.80 3.37
CA LEU A 58 0.33 3.09 4.40
C LEU A 58 0.86 3.48 5.79
N GLU A 59 2.18 3.49 5.97
CA GLU A 59 2.79 3.84 7.24
C GLU A 59 2.60 5.33 7.60
N LEU A 60 2.71 6.23 6.61
CA LEU A 60 2.43 7.65 6.77
C LEU A 60 0.97 7.87 7.18
N CYS A 61 0.01 7.30 6.45
CA CYS A 61 -1.42 7.41 6.76
C CYS A 61 -1.73 6.84 8.15
N PHE A 62 -1.10 5.72 8.52
CA PHE A 62 -1.23 5.15 9.85
C PHE A 62 -0.77 6.11 10.95
N ARG A 63 0.43 6.71 10.84
CA ARG A 63 0.93 7.70 11.81
C ARG A 63 0.05 8.94 11.87
N ILE A 64 -0.42 9.43 10.73
CA ILE A 64 -1.36 10.56 10.66
C ILE A 64 -2.65 10.21 11.41
N LYS A 65 -3.23 9.03 11.18
CA LYS A 65 -4.46 8.60 11.84
C LYS A 65 -4.27 8.41 13.35
N GLN A 66 -3.11 7.91 13.78
CA GLN A 66 -2.80 7.79 15.21
C GLN A 66 -2.72 9.15 15.91
N LYS A 67 -2.08 10.14 15.27
CA LYS A 67 -1.94 11.48 15.84
C LYS A 67 -3.22 12.33 15.70
N PHE A 68 -3.97 12.12 14.63
CA PHE A 68 -5.18 12.87 14.29
C PHE A 68 -6.32 11.89 13.94
N PRO A 69 -7.02 11.32 14.95
CA PRO A 69 -8.03 10.27 14.76
C PRO A 69 -9.18 10.65 13.82
N HIS A 70 -9.50 11.94 13.75
CA HIS A 70 -10.58 12.48 12.92
C HIS A 70 -10.16 12.81 11.48
N THR A 71 -8.88 12.66 11.12
CA THR A 71 -8.42 12.84 9.74
C THR A 71 -9.10 11.82 8.83
N GLN A 72 -9.55 12.29 7.67
CA GLN A 72 -10.08 11.47 6.59
C GLN A 72 -9.11 11.45 5.43
N PHE A 73 -8.99 10.30 4.77
CA PHE A 73 -8.27 10.16 3.52
C PHE A 73 -9.29 9.97 2.41
N TRP A 74 -9.16 10.70 1.32
CA TRP A 74 -10.12 10.70 0.23
C TRP A 74 -9.42 10.42 -1.10
N TYR A 75 -9.95 9.46 -1.84
CA TYR A 75 -9.64 9.27 -3.25
C TYR A 75 -10.53 10.22 -4.04
N LEU A 76 -9.92 11.05 -4.89
CA LEU A 76 -10.62 12.05 -5.70
C LEU A 76 -10.47 11.73 -7.18
N ILE A 77 -11.58 11.68 -7.92
CA ILE A 77 -11.58 11.37 -9.37
C ILE A 77 -11.25 12.58 -10.25
N GLY A 78 -11.48 13.79 -9.73
CA GLY A 78 -11.31 15.03 -10.49
C GLY A 78 -9.85 15.32 -10.87
N PRO A 79 -8.90 15.30 -9.91
CA PRO A 79 -7.48 15.48 -10.22
C PRO A 79 -6.96 14.30 -11.06
N GLN A 80 -6.41 14.60 -12.23
CA GLN A 80 -5.83 13.61 -13.13
C GLN A 80 -4.34 13.86 -13.30
N ILE A 81 -3.57 12.77 -13.24
CA ILE A 81 -2.13 12.79 -13.44
C ILE A 81 -1.71 11.74 -14.45
N ILE A 82 -0.66 12.01 -15.21
CA ILE A 82 -0.04 11.06 -16.12
C ILE A 82 1.11 10.38 -15.37
N HIS A 83 0.98 9.07 -15.11
CA HIS A 83 2.03 8.29 -14.49
C HIS A 83 2.93 7.66 -15.56
N HIS A 84 4.16 8.17 -15.69
CA HIS A 84 5.14 7.67 -16.65
C HIS A 84 5.81 6.36 -16.16
N GLY A 85 5.08 5.25 -16.25
CA GLY A 85 5.62 3.89 -16.24
C GLY A 85 6.29 3.41 -14.93
N ARG A 86 6.96 2.24 -15.03
CA ARG A 86 7.55 1.47 -13.92
C ARG A 86 9.05 1.74 -13.76
N GLY A 87 9.47 3.01 -13.62
CA GLY A 87 10.90 3.37 -13.54
C GLY A 87 11.66 2.73 -12.37
N SER A 88 10.97 2.40 -11.29
CA SER A 88 11.60 1.92 -10.05
C SER A 88 11.65 0.39 -9.92
N ALA A 89 10.90 -0.36 -10.73
CA ALA A 89 10.86 -1.82 -10.67
C ALA A 89 11.83 -2.43 -11.69
N LYS A 90 12.90 -3.06 -11.19
CA LYS A 90 13.90 -3.71 -12.05
C LYS A 90 13.43 -5.03 -12.63
N THR A 91 12.49 -5.73 -11.96
CA THR A 91 11.91 -6.99 -12.42
C THR A 91 10.42 -7.09 -12.07
N HIS A 92 9.72 -8.05 -12.68
CA HIS A 92 8.33 -8.38 -12.34
C HIS A 92 8.13 -8.86 -10.89
N THR A 93 9.18 -9.25 -10.18
CA THR A 93 9.07 -9.75 -8.79
C THR A 93 9.60 -8.76 -7.76
N SER A 94 10.37 -7.75 -8.18
CA SER A 94 11.00 -6.81 -7.26
C SER A 94 9.99 -5.96 -6.47
N HIS A 95 8.87 -5.59 -7.09
CA HIS A 95 7.82 -4.81 -6.43
C HIS A 95 7.06 -5.63 -5.39
N ILE A 96 6.70 -6.88 -5.69
CA ILE A 96 6.05 -7.80 -4.75
C ILE A 96 6.93 -8.01 -3.52
N LYS A 97 8.24 -8.23 -3.72
CA LYS A 97 9.19 -8.37 -2.62
C LYS A 97 9.26 -7.10 -1.77
N ALA A 98 9.31 -5.93 -2.40
CA ALA A 98 9.35 -4.66 -1.69
C ALA A 98 8.06 -4.44 -0.86
N GLU A 99 6.89 -4.76 -1.40
CA GLU A 99 5.62 -4.70 -0.67
C GLU A 99 5.61 -5.64 0.54
N TYR A 100 6.13 -6.86 0.41
CA TYR A 100 6.27 -7.79 1.53
C TYR A 100 7.21 -7.25 2.61
N GLU A 101 8.36 -6.70 2.24
CA GLU A 101 9.27 -6.05 3.18
C GLU A 101 8.62 -4.83 3.86
N GLY A 102 7.80 -4.06 3.13
CA GLY A 102 7.02 -2.96 3.67
C GLY A 102 6.04 -3.42 4.75
N ILE A 103 5.25 -4.47 4.48
CA ILE A 103 4.32 -5.05 5.46
C ILE A 103 5.08 -5.58 6.68
N LEU A 104 6.17 -6.34 6.48
CA LEU A 104 6.97 -6.87 7.59
C LEU A 104 7.59 -5.76 8.44
N THR A 105 8.06 -4.70 7.80
CA THR A 105 8.58 -3.50 8.47
C THR A 105 7.49 -2.82 9.30
N PHE A 106 6.26 -2.75 8.77
CA PHE A 106 5.12 -2.22 9.53
C PHE A 106 4.83 -3.03 10.79
N PHE A 107 4.76 -4.35 10.68
CA PHE A 107 4.56 -5.21 11.86
C PHE A 107 5.70 -5.10 12.87
N LYS A 108 6.94 -4.98 12.40
CA LYS A 108 8.11 -4.83 13.26
C LYS A 108 8.11 -3.50 14.05
N ILE A 109 7.61 -2.42 13.45
CA ILE A 109 7.61 -1.09 14.08
C ILE A 109 6.35 -0.86 14.92
N HIS A 110 5.18 -1.26 14.43
CA HIS A 110 3.87 -0.79 14.92
C HIS A 110 3.01 -1.87 15.57
N ARG A 111 3.51 -3.11 15.71
CA ARG A 111 2.77 -4.23 16.31
C ARG A 111 3.60 -4.93 17.40
N PRO A 112 2.95 -5.65 18.33
CA PRO A 112 3.65 -6.50 19.29
C PRO A 112 4.62 -7.45 18.59
N SER A 113 5.79 -7.67 19.20
CA SER A 113 6.89 -8.46 18.60
C SER A 113 6.47 -9.89 18.21
N TRP A 114 5.49 -10.47 18.90
CA TRP A 114 4.94 -11.80 18.59
C TRP A 114 4.12 -11.85 17.29
N GLN A 115 3.59 -10.73 16.80
CA GLN A 115 2.83 -10.69 15.55
C GLN A 115 3.74 -10.73 14.32
N TYR A 116 4.97 -10.24 14.43
CA TYR A 116 5.95 -10.25 13.34
C TYR A 116 6.24 -11.66 12.78
N PRO A 117 6.60 -12.68 13.59
CA PRO A 117 6.83 -14.02 13.07
C PRO A 117 5.57 -14.62 12.45
N ILE A 118 4.37 -14.33 12.98
CA ILE A 118 3.10 -14.77 12.41
C ILE A 118 2.88 -14.15 11.02
N ALA A 119 3.02 -12.83 10.90
CA ALA A 119 2.88 -12.13 9.62
C ALA A 119 3.88 -12.67 8.58
N LYS A 120 5.12 -12.94 8.98
CA LYS A 120 6.15 -13.54 8.12
C LYS A 120 5.77 -14.93 7.61
N ILE A 121 5.19 -15.77 8.46
CA ILE A 121 4.71 -17.10 8.07
C ILE A 121 3.53 -16.98 7.10
N LEU A 122 2.55 -16.13 7.39
CA LEU A 122 1.37 -15.93 6.54
C LEU A 122 1.74 -15.41 5.15
N ILE A 123 2.63 -14.42 5.06
CA ILE A 123 3.12 -13.90 3.78
C ILE A 123 3.86 -14.99 3.00
N LYS A 124 4.67 -15.82 3.68
CA LYS A 124 5.37 -16.93 3.03
C LYS A 124 4.39 -17.98 2.48
N ILE A 125 3.36 -18.34 3.24
CA ILE A 125 2.29 -19.24 2.78
C ILE A 125 1.59 -18.64 1.56
N ASN A 126 1.19 -17.36 1.62
CA ASN A 126 0.55 -16.66 0.51
C ASN A 126 1.43 -16.63 -0.76
N SER A 127 2.75 -16.44 -0.59
CA SER A 127 3.69 -16.49 -1.71
C SER A 127 3.78 -17.87 -2.34
N ILE A 128 3.71 -18.95 -1.55
CA ILE A 128 3.77 -20.33 -2.05
C ILE A 128 2.45 -20.69 -2.76
N THR A 129 1.31 -20.34 -2.18
CA THR A 129 -0.01 -20.60 -2.78
C THR A 129 -0.18 -19.84 -4.09
N HIS A 130 0.27 -18.57 -4.15
CA HIS A 130 0.22 -17.79 -5.37
C HIS A 130 1.07 -18.43 -6.49
N ASN A 131 2.31 -18.84 -6.18
CA ASN A 131 3.17 -19.56 -7.13
C ASN A 131 2.57 -20.91 -7.57
N PHE A 132 1.91 -21.62 -6.65
CA PHE A 132 1.25 -22.88 -6.97
C PHE A 132 0.07 -22.65 -7.93
N ILE A 133 -0.83 -21.70 -7.62
CA ILE A 133 -2.00 -21.39 -8.44
C ILE A 133 -1.60 -20.81 -9.81
N SER A 134 -0.56 -19.97 -9.87
CA SER A 134 -0.08 -19.43 -11.15
C SER A 134 0.39 -20.52 -12.11
N ASN A 135 0.90 -21.65 -11.61
CA ASN A 135 1.29 -22.78 -12.45
C ASN A 135 0.09 -23.52 -13.09
N PHE A 136 -1.13 -23.27 -12.61
CA PHE A 136 -2.37 -23.87 -13.13
C PHE A 136 -3.26 -22.87 -13.88
N ARG A 137 -2.83 -21.62 -14.07
CA ARG A 137 -3.58 -20.66 -14.89
C ARG A 137 -3.31 -20.94 -16.38
N PRO A 138 -4.34 -21.17 -17.22
CA PRO A 138 -4.15 -21.23 -18.66
C PRO A 138 -3.62 -19.88 -19.17
N GLN A 139 -2.68 -19.93 -20.11
CA GLN A 139 -2.12 -18.78 -20.83
C GLN A 139 -3.16 -18.14 -21.73
#